data_AF-A0A644T656-F1
#
_entry.id   AF-A0A644T656-F1
#
_cell.length_a   1.000
_cell.length_b   1.000
_cell.length_c   1.000
_cell.angle_alpha   90.00
_cell.angle_beta   90.00
_cell.angle_gamma   90.00
#
_symmetry.space_group_name_H-M   'P 1'
#
loop_
_entity.id
_entity.type
_entity.pdbx_description
1 polymer ?
#
loop_
_entity_poly.entity_id
_entity_poly.type
_entity_poly.pdbx_seq_one_letter_code
_entity_poly.pdbx_strand_id
1 'polypeptide(L)'
;MTYKKFKKINIILTVILGMIFGISISLKYIMLPIVAFIVFSLINLYLRKRVVEIISDERDFKIAGESASLSLKIFSIIGVIIALVLYYLDNNAEYKLISLTLSFSVCILMLLYSFIFKIKINKNN
;
A
#
# COMPACT_ATOMS: atom_id res chain seq x y z
N MET A 1 22.42 4.28 1.43
CA MET A 1 21.62 4.08 2.66
C MET A 1 21.55 2.59 2.96
N THR A 2 21.69 2.15 4.21
CA THR A 2 21.53 0.71 4.56
C THR A 2 20.06 0.29 4.53
N TYR A 3 19.76 -0.95 4.14
CA TYR A 3 18.39 -1.45 4.01
C TYR A 3 17.55 -1.29 5.29
N LYS A 4 18.14 -1.53 6.47
CA LYS A 4 17.47 -1.36 7.77
C LYS A 4 17.00 0.08 8.01
N LYS A 5 17.81 1.08 7.62
CA LYS A 5 17.43 2.50 7.74
C LYS A 5 16.32 2.83 6.73
N PHE A 6 16.42 2.34 5.50
CA PHE A 6 15.39 2.54 4.46
C PHE A 6 14.02 2.00 4.91
N LYS A 7 14.00 0.78 5.47
CA LYS A 7 12.77 0.15 6.00
C LYS A 7 12.10 1.00 7.09
N LYS A 8 12.88 1.55 8.03
CA LYS A 8 12.33 2.44 9.09
C LYS A 8 11.71 3.70 8.51
N ILE A 9 12.39 4.37 7.58
CA ILE A 9 11.85 5.58 6.94
C ILE A 9 10.57 5.27 6.18
N ASN A 10 10.52 4.14 5.47
CA ASN A 10 9.35 3.79 4.67
C ASN A 10 8.11 3.49 5.54
N ILE A 11 8.31 2.87 6.72
CA ILE A 11 7.23 2.68 7.69
C ILE A 11 6.69 4.02 8.18
N ILE A 12 7.58 4.94 8.56
CA ILE A 12 7.19 6.30 9.00
C ILE A 12 6.40 7.02 7.90
N LEU A 13 6.91 6.98 6.67
CA LEU A 13 6.23 7.58 5.52
C LEU A 13 4.82 6.98 5.32
N THR A 14 4.69 5.66 5.43
CA THR A 14 3.39 4.98 5.27
C THR A 14 2.38 5.40 6.34
N VAL A 15 2.83 5.55 7.60
CA VAL A 15 1.97 6.02 8.70
C VAL A 15 1.49 7.44 8.46
N ILE A 16 2.39 8.34 8.06
CA ILE A 16 2.04 9.74 7.74
C ILE A 16 1.03 9.79 6.59
N LEU A 17 1.24 8.99 5.54
CA LEU A 17 0.30 8.92 4.42
C LEU A 17 -1.10 8.48 4.87
N GLY A 18 -1.18 7.45 5.74
CA GLY A 18 -2.44 7.01 6.31
C GLY A 18 -3.17 8.10 7.11
N MET A 19 -2.45 8.90 7.90
CA MET A 19 -3.02 10.03 8.63
C MET A 19 -3.58 11.10 7.68
N ILE A 20 -2.84 11.43 6.62
CA ILE A 20 -3.26 12.41 5.61
C ILE A 20 -4.56 11.96 4.93
N PHE A 21 -4.66 10.67 4.58
CA PHE A 21 -5.88 10.09 4.02
C PHE A 21 -7.07 10.21 4.98
N GLY A 22 -6.87 9.89 6.25
CA GLY A 22 -7.92 10.03 7.28
C GLY A 22 -8.45 11.46 7.39
N ILE A 23 -7.56 12.44 7.50
CA ILE A 23 -7.92 13.86 7.58
C ILE A 23 -8.64 14.33 6.30
N SER A 24 -8.14 13.92 5.15
CA SER A 24 -8.73 14.29 3.85
C SER A 24 -10.17 13.84 3.70
N ILE A 25 -10.46 12.61 4.11
CA ILE A 25 -11.79 12.03 4.07
C ILE A 25 -12.75 12.79 4.99
N SER A 26 -12.29 13.17 6.19
CA SER A 26 -13.09 13.97 7.13
C SER A 26 -13.41 15.37 6.59
N LEU A 27 -12.47 16.00 5.89
CA LEU A 27 -12.64 17.35 5.33
C LEU A 27 -13.29 17.36 3.94
N LYS A 28 -13.64 16.20 3.37
CA LYS A 28 -14.14 16.01 2.00
C LYS A 28 -13.22 16.59 0.89
N TYR A 29 -11.92 16.72 1.15
CA TYR A 29 -10.95 17.21 0.17
C TYR A 29 -10.31 16.07 -0.63
N ILE A 30 -10.86 15.76 -1.80
CA ILE A 30 -10.41 14.68 -2.70
C ILE A 30 -8.99 14.89 -3.25
N MET A 31 -8.61 16.14 -3.48
CA MET A 31 -7.32 16.48 -4.09
C MET A 31 -6.12 16.17 -3.18
N LEU A 32 -6.28 16.37 -1.87
CA LEU A 32 -5.21 16.23 -0.88
C LEU A 32 -4.63 14.80 -0.79
N PRO A 33 -5.43 13.70 -0.73
CA PRO A 33 -4.89 12.34 -0.67
C PRO A 33 -4.25 11.91 -1.98
N ILE A 34 -4.72 12.42 -3.13
CA ILE A 34 -4.13 12.13 -4.45
C ILE A 34 -2.73 12.76 -4.55
N VAL A 35 -2.61 14.05 -4.22
CA VAL A 35 -1.31 14.74 -4.25
C VAL A 35 -0.34 14.11 -3.25
N ALA A 36 -0.81 13.81 -2.04
CA ALA A 36 0.01 13.12 -1.04
C ALA A 36 0.51 11.76 -1.55
N PHE A 37 -0.36 10.96 -2.18
CA PHE A 37 0.02 9.67 -2.76
C PHE A 37 1.13 9.82 -3.81
N ILE A 38 1.00 10.78 -4.73
CA ILE A 38 2.01 11.04 -5.77
C ILE A 38 3.35 11.44 -5.16
N VAL A 39 3.33 12.41 -4.23
CA VAL A 39 4.55 12.90 -3.56
C VAL A 39 5.25 11.78 -2.79
N PHE A 40 4.50 11.01 -2.01
CA PHE A 40 5.06 9.88 -1.25
C PHE A 40 5.60 8.78 -2.16
N SER A 41 4.95 8.51 -3.29
CA SER A 41 5.43 7.55 -4.30
C SER A 41 6.76 8.01 -4.90
N LEU A 42 6.88 9.29 -5.27
CA LEU A 42 8.11 9.88 -5.80
C LEU A 42 9.25 9.85 -4.78
N ILE A 43 8.96 10.23 -3.52
CA ILE A 43 9.91 10.14 -2.40
C ILE A 43 10.38 8.70 -2.25
N ASN A 44 9.48 7.72 -2.24
CA ASN A 44 9.85 6.31 -2.13
C ASN A 44 10.75 5.83 -3.28
N LEU A 45 10.41 6.18 -4.53
CA LEU A 45 11.23 5.85 -5.69
C LEU A 45 12.64 6.48 -5.60
N TYR A 46 12.72 7.72 -5.14
CA TYR A 46 13.99 8.41 -4.94
C TYR A 46 14.84 7.78 -3.84
N LEU A 47 14.25 7.50 -2.68
CA LEU A 47 14.97 6.82 -1.58
C LEU A 47 15.43 5.42 -2.00
N ARG A 48 14.62 4.68 -2.76
CA ARG A 48 14.96 3.35 -3.25
C ARG A 48 16.20 3.37 -4.15
N LYS A 49 16.37 4.39 -4.99
CA LYS A 49 17.58 4.59 -5.82
C LYS A 49 18.85 4.88 -4.99
N ARG A 50 18.71 5.33 -3.73
CA ARG A 50 19.81 5.68 -2.82
C ARG A 50 20.19 4.56 -1.84
N VAL A 51 19.52 3.41 -1.90
CA VAL A 51 19.89 2.23 -1.12
C VAL A 51 21.07 1.56 -1.83
N VAL A 52 22.22 1.53 -1.15
CA VAL A 52 23.47 0.96 -1.66
C VAL A 52 23.61 -0.39 -0.97
N GLU A 53 22.98 -1.40 -1.56
CA GLU A 53 23.19 -2.79 -1.17
C GLU A 53 22.93 -3.64 -2.42
N ILE A 54 23.97 -4.36 -2.84
CA ILE A 54 23.96 -5.32 -3.94
C ILE A 54 23.22 -6.55 -3.41
N ILE A 55 21.94 -6.69 -3.77
CA ILE A 55 21.17 -7.91 -3.47
C ILE A 55 21.49 -8.92 -4.57
N SER A 56 22.63 -9.59 -4.47
CA SER A 56 23.06 -10.58 -5.47
C SER A 56 22.71 -12.03 -5.10
N ASP A 57 22.00 -12.32 -4.01
CA ASP A 57 21.90 -13.73 -3.55
C ASP A 57 20.56 -14.18 -2.91
N GLU A 58 19.43 -13.80 -3.51
CA GLU A 58 18.10 -14.39 -3.17
C GLU A 58 17.23 -14.64 -4.42
N ARG A 59 17.87 -14.92 -5.55
CA ARG A 59 17.22 -14.87 -6.88
C ARG A 59 16.11 -15.92 -7.07
N ASP A 60 16.12 -17.01 -6.30
CA ASP A 60 15.17 -18.12 -6.44
C ASP A 60 13.93 -17.99 -5.54
N PHE A 61 14.02 -17.30 -4.40
CA PHE A 61 12.86 -16.98 -3.55
C PHE A 61 12.01 -15.83 -4.13
N LYS A 62 12.62 -15.02 -4.98
CA LYS A 62 12.07 -13.79 -5.54
C LYS A 62 10.97 -14.05 -6.59
N ILE A 63 11.15 -15.03 -7.45
CA ILE A 63 10.27 -15.26 -8.62
C ILE A 63 8.91 -15.87 -8.21
N ALA A 64 8.87 -16.76 -7.21
CA ALA A 64 7.62 -17.40 -6.77
C ALA A 64 6.70 -16.48 -5.96
N GLY A 65 7.25 -15.48 -5.26
CA GLY A 65 6.49 -14.47 -4.52
C GLY A 65 6.09 -13.26 -5.37
N GLU A 66 6.81 -13.01 -6.47
CA GLU A 66 6.65 -11.81 -7.30
C GLU A 66 5.27 -11.73 -7.95
N SER A 67 4.77 -12.80 -8.58
CA SER A 67 3.46 -12.81 -9.24
C SER A 67 2.33 -12.54 -8.27
N ALA A 68 2.29 -13.24 -7.13
CA ALA A 68 1.26 -13.01 -6.11
C ALA A 68 1.35 -11.59 -5.51
N SER A 69 2.57 -11.09 -5.28
CA SER A 69 2.77 -9.72 -4.79
C SER A 69 2.34 -8.66 -5.80
N LEU A 70 2.53 -8.92 -7.09
CA LEU A 70 2.16 -8.02 -8.18
C LEU A 70 0.64 -7.99 -8.35
N SER A 71 -0.02 -9.16 -8.37
CA SER A 71 -1.47 -9.27 -8.41
C SER A 71 -2.11 -8.51 -7.25
N LEU A 72 -1.58 -8.69 -6.03
CA LEU A 72 -2.10 -8.01 -4.84
C LEU A 72 -1.93 -6.49 -4.91
N LYS A 73 -0.80 -6.00 -5.46
CA LYS A 73 -0.56 -4.56 -5.66
C LYS A 73 -1.51 -3.95 -6.68
N ILE A 74 -1.72 -4.62 -7.81
CA ILE A 74 -2.63 -4.15 -8.85
C ILE A 74 -4.07 -4.12 -8.30
N PHE A 75 -4.48 -5.21 -7.65
CA PHE A 75 -5.79 -5.32 -7.02
C PHE A 75 -6.01 -4.24 -5.96
N SER A 76 -5.04 -3.98 -5.08
CA SER A 76 -5.19 -2.98 -4.03
C SER A 76 -5.23 -1.55 -4.57
N ILE A 77 -4.41 -1.21 -5.57
CA ILE A 77 -4.45 0.11 -6.22
C ILE A 77 -5.82 0.34 -6.87
N ILE A 78 -6.29 -0.63 -7.66
CA ILE A 78 -7.60 -0.53 -8.34
C ILE A 78 -8.73 -0.45 -7.29
N GLY A 79 -8.71 -1.32 -6.28
CA GLY A 79 -9.72 -1.36 -5.23
C GLY A 79 -9.80 -0.06 -4.44
N VAL A 80 -8.67 0.55 -4.09
CA VAL A 80 -8.62 1.84 -3.40
C VAL A 80 -9.13 2.98 -4.27
N ILE A 81 -8.78 3.01 -5.56
CA ILE A 81 -9.29 4.03 -6.50
C ILE A 81 -10.81 3.93 -6.61
N ILE A 82 -11.34 2.73 -6.83
CA ILE A 82 -12.79 2.50 -6.93
C ILE A 82 -13.48 2.90 -5.62
N ALA A 83 -12.94 2.48 -4.47
CA ALA A 83 -13.50 2.81 -3.18
C ALA A 83 -13.52 4.33 -2.94
N LEU A 84 -12.46 5.06 -3.28
CA LEU A 84 -12.43 6.52 -3.17
C LEU A 84 -13.47 7.17 -4.08
N VAL A 85 -13.56 6.78 -5.35
CA VAL A 85 -14.55 7.32 -6.29
C VAL A 85 -15.97 7.10 -5.76
N LEU A 86 -16.28 5.89 -5.30
CA LEU A 86 -17.57 5.55 -4.71
C LEU A 86 -17.87 6.32 -3.42
N TYR A 87 -16.85 6.56 -2.58
CA TYR A 87 -17.02 7.30 -1.33
C TYR A 87 -17.46 8.75 -1.57
N TYR A 88 -16.92 9.37 -2.61
CA TYR A 88 -17.15 10.76 -2.95
C TYR A 88 -18.32 10.99 -3.91
N LEU A 89 -18.94 9.92 -4.38
CA LEU A 89 -20.18 9.99 -5.13
C LEU A 89 -21.33 10.28 -4.16
N ASP A 90 -21.56 11.57 -3.88
CA ASP A 90 -22.46 12.11 -2.84
C ASP A 90 -23.96 11.83 -3.07
N ASN A 91 -24.31 11.11 -4.14
CA ASN A 91 -25.69 10.95 -4.57
C ASN A 91 -26.48 9.90 -3.78
N ASN A 92 -25.86 8.87 -3.19
CA ASN A 92 -26.59 7.81 -2.46
C ASN A 92 -25.80 7.25 -1.27
N ALA A 93 -26.48 7.04 -0.13
CA ALA A 93 -25.91 6.42 1.06
C ALA A 93 -25.37 4.99 0.80
N GLU A 94 -25.93 4.29 -0.19
CA GLU A 94 -25.51 2.95 -0.60
C GLU A 94 -24.07 2.93 -1.14
N TYR A 95 -23.66 3.93 -1.92
CA TYR A 95 -22.30 3.99 -2.46
C TYR A 95 -21.25 4.14 -1.37
N LYS A 96 -21.58 4.84 -0.28
CA LYS A 96 -20.70 4.96 0.89
C LYS A 96 -20.50 3.63 1.60
N LEU A 97 -21.56 2.84 1.75
CA LEU A 97 -21.49 1.51 2.35
C LEU A 97 -20.67 0.54 1.50
N ILE A 98 -20.87 0.56 0.18
CA ILE A 98 -20.11 -0.25 -0.78
C ILE A 98 -18.62 0.15 -0.76
N SER A 99 -18.34 1.45 -0.73
CA SER A 99 -16.97 1.97 -0.64
C SER A 99 -16.26 1.49 0.63
N LEU A 100 -16.93 1.57 1.79
CA LEU A 100 -16.35 1.14 3.06
C LEU A 100 -16.10 -0.36 3.09
N THR A 101 -17.06 -1.17 2.68
CA THR A 101 -16.90 -2.64 2.61
C THR A 101 -15.78 -3.04 1.65
N LEU A 102 -15.68 -2.40 0.48
CA LEU A 102 -14.58 -2.64 -0.46
C LEU A 102 -13.23 -2.26 0.15
N SER A 103 -13.14 -1.09 0.81
CA SER A 103 -11.93 -0.63 1.48
C SER A 103 -11.45 -1.62 2.56
N PHE A 104 -12.37 -2.04 3.44
CA PHE A 104 -12.05 -3.00 4.50
C PHE A 104 -11.63 -4.37 3.93
N SER A 105 -12.30 -4.84 2.87
CA SER A 105 -11.93 -6.09 2.18
C SER A 105 -10.52 -6.04 1.60
N VAL A 106 -10.16 -4.95 0.92
CA VAL A 106 -8.79 -4.74 0.39
C VAL A 106 -7.75 -4.72 1.51
N CYS A 107 -8.02 -4.00 2.61
CA CYS A 107 -7.13 -3.96 3.76
C CYS A 107 -6.92 -5.34 4.39
N ILE A 108 -8.01 -6.10 4.60
CA ILE A 108 -7.94 -7.46 5.14
C ILE A 108 -7.14 -8.37 4.21
N LEU A 109 -7.34 -8.29 2.90
CA LEU A 109 -6.61 -9.10 1.93
C LEU A 109 -5.10 -8.82 2.00
N MET A 110 -4.71 -7.56 2.14
CA MET A 110 -3.31 -7.16 2.30
C MET A 110 -2.68 -7.72 3.59
N LEU A 111 -3.40 -7.64 4.71
CA LEU A 111 -2.94 -8.18 5.98
C LEU A 111 -2.82 -9.71 5.92
N LEU A 112 -3.81 -10.38 5.35
CA LEU A 112 -3.87 -11.83 5.21
C LEU A 112 -2.71 -12.33 4.34
N TYR A 113 -2.45 -11.68 3.19
CA TYR A 113 -1.28 -11.96 2.36
C TYR A 113 0.03 -11.80 3.14
N SER A 114 0.19 -10.69 3.88
CA SER A 114 1.39 -10.45 4.68
C SER A 114 1.60 -11.52 5.75
N PHE A 115 0.52 -11.95 6.40
CA PHE A 115 0.54 -12.97 7.44
C PHE A 115 0.91 -14.35 6.87
N ILE A 116 0.25 -14.79 5.79
CA ILE A 116 0.56 -16.06 5.12
C ILE A 116 2.00 -16.07 4.62
N PHE A 117 2.45 -14.98 3.99
CA PHE A 117 3.81 -14.89 3.47
C PHE A 117 4.85 -15.02 4.60
N LYS A 118 4.59 -14.39 5.76
CA LYS A 118 5.44 -14.53 6.95
C LYS A 118 5.49 -15.97 7.47
N ILE A 119 4.36 -16.66 7.54
CA ILE A 119 4.31 -18.08 7.96
C ILE A 119 5.11 -18.95 7.00
N LYS A 120 4.95 -18.76 5.69
CA LYS A 120 5.66 -19.53 4.67
C LYS A 120 7.17 -19.37 4.77
N ILE A 121 7.65 -18.14 5.01
CA ILE A 121 9.09 -17.87 5.23
C ILE A 121 9.58 -18.57 6.51
N ASN A 122 8.85 -18.45 7.62
CA ASN A 122 9.26 -19.04 8.90
C ASN A 122 9.28 -20.58 8.91
N LYS A 123 8.61 -21.23 7.95
CA LYS A 123 8.62 -22.68 7.79
C LYS A 123 9.77 -23.18 6.92
N ASN A 124 10.39 -22.31 6.12
CA ASN A 124 11.50 -22.64 5.22
C ASN A 124 12.89 -22.31 5.79
N ASN A 125 12.95 -21.68 6.97
CA ASN A 125 14.17 -21.45 7.77
C ASN A 125 14.21 -22.44 8.94
#